data_AF-F4N9J3-F1
#
_entry.id   AF-F4N9J3-F1
#
_cell.length_a   1.000
_cell.length_b   1.000
_cell.length_c   1.000
_cell.angle_alpha   90.00
_cell.angle_beta   90.00
_cell.angle_gamma   90.00
#
_symmetry.space_group_name_H-M   'P 1'
#
loop_
_entity.id
_entity.type
_entity.pdbx_description
1 polymer ?
#
loop_
_entity_poly.entity_id
_entity_poly.type
_entity_poly.pdbx_seq_one_letter_code
_entity_poly.pdbx_strand_id
1 'polypeptide(L)'
;ITAAHNLLAAAIDNRLHFRDPYLNLDPTKVAWKRVLDVNDRALRHIVVGLGGSSQGVPRESGFDITAASEVMAILCLASSPADLRSRLDRILVGYSLKGEPVLASEIGVTGSLAAILNEALLPNLVQTTDSTPAFVHGGPFANIAHGCNSVLATRMALAMSDYAVTEAGFAFDLGGEKFFDLKCRSAGLNPAAIVL
;
A
#
# COMPACT_ATOMS: atom_id res chain seq x y z
N ILE A 1 5.22 -4.92 -4.56
CA ILE A 1 3.94 -4.48 -3.94
C ILE A 1 2.81 -5.47 -4.19
N THR A 2 2.48 -5.81 -5.45
CA THR A 2 1.44 -6.78 -5.80
C THR A 2 1.58 -8.11 -5.05
N ALA A 3 2.79 -8.67 -5.00
CA ALA A 3 3.08 -9.91 -4.29
C ALA A 3 2.77 -9.82 -2.78
N ALA A 4 3.18 -8.73 -2.11
CA ALA A 4 2.87 -8.53 -0.69
C ALA A 4 1.36 -8.38 -0.47
N HIS A 5 0.68 -7.52 -1.24
CA HIS A 5 -0.78 -7.35 -1.11
C HIS A 5 -1.53 -8.68 -1.28
N ASN A 6 -1.18 -9.45 -2.31
CA ASN A 6 -1.83 -10.73 -2.59
C ASN A 6 -1.42 -11.84 -1.62
N LEU A 7 -0.24 -11.77 -0.99
CA LEU A 7 0.11 -12.66 0.12
C LEU A 7 -0.84 -12.45 1.31
N LEU A 8 -1.14 -11.20 1.67
CA LEU A 8 -2.12 -10.93 2.73
C LEU A 8 -3.51 -11.47 2.35
N ALA A 9 -3.96 -11.23 1.11
CA ALA A 9 -5.23 -11.79 0.62
C ALA A 9 -5.27 -13.32 0.67
N ALA A 10 -4.19 -13.99 0.28
CA ALA A 10 -4.08 -15.45 0.34
C ALA A 10 -4.07 -15.96 1.79
N ALA A 11 -3.36 -15.29 2.70
CA ALA A 11 -3.31 -15.64 4.11
C ALA A 11 -4.68 -15.48 4.79
N ILE A 12 -5.44 -14.44 4.43
CA ILE A 12 -6.82 -14.23 4.91
C ILE A 12 -7.70 -15.42 4.53
N ASP A 13 -7.72 -15.78 3.24
CA ASP A 13 -8.56 -16.89 2.77
C ASP A 13 -8.10 -18.24 3.33
N ASN A 14 -6.79 -18.40 3.59
CA ASN A 14 -6.24 -19.57 4.26
C ASN A 14 -6.74 -19.69 5.72
N ARG A 15 -6.76 -18.57 6.47
CA ARG A 15 -7.29 -18.55 7.85
C ARG A 15 -8.79 -18.86 7.88
N LEU A 16 -9.55 -18.33 6.92
CA LEU A 16 -10.97 -18.66 6.75
C LEU A 16 -11.18 -20.16 6.43
N HIS A 17 -10.37 -20.73 5.53
CA HIS A 17 -10.46 -22.15 5.16
C HIS A 17 -10.21 -23.08 6.35
N PHE A 18 -9.14 -22.84 7.11
CA PHE A 18 -8.78 -23.64 8.28
C PHE A 18 -9.60 -23.32 9.54
N ARG A 19 -10.55 -22.38 9.46
CA ARG A 19 -11.46 -21.98 10.55
C ARG A 19 -10.70 -21.69 11.84
N ASP A 20 -9.71 -20.82 11.75
CA ASP A 20 -8.90 -20.41 12.89
C ASP A 20 -9.82 -19.92 14.03
N PRO A 21 -9.88 -20.62 15.18
CA PRO A 21 -10.83 -20.31 16.25
C PRO A 21 -10.54 -18.97 16.92
N TYR A 22 -9.33 -18.42 16.72
CA TYR A 22 -8.92 -17.13 17.28
C TYR A 22 -9.21 -15.97 16.33
N LEU A 23 -9.37 -16.24 15.03
CA LEU A 23 -9.64 -15.24 14.01
C LEU A 23 -11.12 -15.33 13.58
N ASN A 24 -12.00 -14.67 14.32
CA ASN A 24 -13.46 -14.65 14.09
C ASN A 24 -13.88 -13.80 12.86
N LEU A 25 -13.07 -13.75 11.80
CA LEU A 25 -13.31 -12.94 10.61
C LEU A 25 -14.60 -13.38 9.88
N ASP A 26 -15.49 -12.43 9.61
CA ASP A 26 -16.71 -12.67 8.84
C ASP A 26 -16.37 -12.65 7.33
N PRO A 27 -16.58 -13.76 6.59
CA PRO A 27 -16.29 -13.83 5.15
C PRO A 27 -17.03 -12.77 4.32
N THR A 28 -18.17 -12.28 4.80
CA THR A 28 -18.99 -11.25 4.12
C THR A 28 -18.51 -9.83 4.42
N LYS A 29 -17.61 -9.66 5.40
CA LYS A 29 -17.08 -8.35 5.84
C LYS A 29 -15.56 -8.24 5.67
N VAL A 30 -14.97 -9.01 4.75
CA VAL A 30 -13.59 -8.85 4.33
C VAL A 30 -13.49 -7.60 3.46
N ALA A 31 -12.80 -6.57 3.95
CA ALA A 31 -12.56 -5.33 3.22
C ALA A 31 -11.37 -5.45 2.27
N TRP A 32 -10.42 -6.32 2.58
CA TRP A 32 -9.20 -6.53 1.79
C TRP A 32 -9.49 -7.29 0.48
N LYS A 33 -9.28 -6.60 -0.64
CA LYS A 33 -9.38 -7.18 -1.99
C LYS A 33 -8.05 -7.81 -2.43
N ARG A 34 -7.94 -8.11 -3.72
CA ARG A 34 -6.68 -8.47 -4.38
C ARG A 34 -6.23 -7.32 -5.28
N VAL A 35 -5.01 -7.39 -5.81
CA VAL A 35 -4.52 -6.42 -6.79
C VAL A 35 -3.80 -7.05 -7.96
N LEU A 36 -3.87 -6.38 -9.11
CA LEU A 36 -3.16 -6.71 -10.33
C LEU A 36 -2.78 -5.41 -11.05
N ASP A 37 -1.57 -5.32 -11.60
CA ASP A 37 -1.15 -4.13 -12.36
C ASP A 37 -1.50 -4.23 -13.85
N VAL A 38 -2.78 -4.43 -14.12
CA VAL A 38 -3.36 -4.56 -15.47
C VAL A 38 -4.71 -3.88 -15.47
N ASN A 39 -5.06 -3.21 -16.57
CA ASN A 39 -6.37 -2.59 -16.76
C ASN A 39 -7.44 -3.65 -17.08
N ASP A 40 -7.77 -4.52 -16.12
CA ASP A 40 -8.75 -5.58 -16.28
C ASP A 40 -10.07 -5.26 -15.57
N ARG A 41 -11.07 -4.88 -16.36
CA ARG A 41 -12.41 -4.56 -15.82
C ARG A 41 -13.18 -5.79 -15.33
N ALA A 42 -12.85 -6.99 -15.82
CA ALA A 42 -13.61 -8.21 -15.53
C ALA A 42 -13.40 -8.66 -14.08
N LEU A 43 -12.30 -8.26 -13.46
CA LEU A 43 -11.94 -8.65 -12.10
C LEU A 43 -12.48 -7.71 -11.00
N ARG A 44 -13.25 -6.67 -11.36
CA ARG A 44 -13.79 -5.70 -10.38
C ARG A 44 -14.70 -6.34 -9.34
N HIS A 45 -15.50 -7.32 -9.76
CA HIS A 45 -16.43 -8.06 -8.91
C HIS A 45 -16.36 -9.55 -9.28
N ILE A 46 -15.91 -10.36 -8.33
CA ILE A 46 -15.74 -11.80 -8.52
C ILE A 46 -16.23 -12.56 -7.28
N VAL A 47 -16.48 -13.86 -7.46
CA VAL A 47 -16.65 -14.80 -6.36
C VAL A 47 -15.43 -15.71 -6.32
N VAL A 48 -14.78 -15.82 -5.16
CA VAL A 48 -13.61 -16.68 -4.93
C VAL A 48 -13.99 -17.88 -4.06
N GLY A 49 -13.10 -18.87 -3.94
CA GLY A 49 -13.30 -20.02 -3.04
C GLY A 49 -14.35 -21.02 -3.50
N LEU A 50 -14.67 -21.04 -4.81
CA LEU A 50 -15.57 -22.02 -5.43
C LEU A 50 -14.85 -23.36 -5.67
N GLY A 51 -15.61 -24.43 -5.91
CA GLY A 51 -15.07 -25.75 -6.27
C GLY A 51 -15.10 -26.81 -5.16
N GLY A 52 -15.82 -26.56 -4.07
CA GLY A 52 -16.05 -27.52 -2.98
C GLY A 52 -15.21 -27.26 -1.74
N SER A 53 -15.37 -28.11 -0.72
CA SER A 53 -14.83 -27.90 0.64
C SER A 53 -13.30 -27.78 0.71
N SER A 54 -12.57 -28.38 -0.24
CA SER A 54 -11.11 -28.29 -0.30
C SER A 54 -10.59 -27.00 -0.95
N GLN A 55 -11.45 -26.18 -1.54
CA GLN A 55 -11.06 -24.99 -2.33
C GLN A 55 -11.26 -23.66 -1.60
N GLY A 56 -11.75 -23.69 -0.35
CA GLY A 56 -11.92 -22.51 0.49
C GLY A 56 -13.36 -22.22 0.87
N VAL A 57 -13.61 -20.98 1.29
CA VAL A 57 -14.94 -20.47 1.65
C VAL A 57 -15.42 -19.53 0.55
N PRO A 58 -16.55 -19.80 -0.11
CA PRO A 58 -17.12 -18.90 -1.10
C PRO A 58 -17.40 -17.52 -0.51
N ARG A 59 -16.90 -16.46 -1.16
CA ARG A 59 -17.21 -15.06 -0.81
C ARG A 59 -17.04 -14.12 -1.99
N GLU A 60 -17.69 -12.98 -1.92
CA GLU A 60 -17.47 -11.87 -2.86
C GLU A 60 -16.10 -11.23 -2.62
N SER A 61 -15.47 -10.80 -3.71
CA SER A 61 -14.17 -10.13 -3.72
C SER A 61 -14.05 -9.27 -5.00
N GLY A 62 -12.92 -8.60 -5.16
CA GLY A 62 -12.54 -7.94 -6.40
C GLY A 62 -11.03 -7.77 -6.51
N PHE A 63 -10.61 -7.17 -7.61
CA PHE A 63 -9.26 -6.67 -7.83
C PHE A 63 -9.27 -5.16 -8.02
N ASP A 64 -8.33 -4.48 -7.38
CA ASP A 64 -7.96 -3.11 -7.69
C ASP A 64 -6.62 -3.09 -8.46
N ILE A 65 -6.30 -1.97 -9.11
CA ILE A 65 -4.98 -1.81 -9.73
C ILE A 65 -3.90 -1.69 -8.64
N THR A 66 -2.69 -2.21 -8.86
CA THR A 66 -1.64 -2.26 -7.80
C THR A 66 -1.35 -0.89 -7.17
N ALA A 67 -1.38 0.20 -7.94
CA ALA A 67 -1.18 1.56 -7.43
C ALA A 67 -2.24 2.04 -6.42
N ALA A 68 -3.44 1.41 -6.42
CA ALA A 68 -4.52 1.69 -5.48
C ALA A 68 -4.36 0.94 -4.14
N SER A 69 -3.41 0.01 -4.04
CA SER A 69 -3.15 -0.77 -2.83
C SER A 69 -2.75 0.13 -1.65
N GLU A 70 -3.31 -0.12 -0.46
CA GLU A 70 -2.83 0.51 0.77
C GLU A 70 -1.34 0.20 1.03
N VAL A 71 -0.83 -0.95 0.58
CA VAL A 71 0.60 -1.29 0.64
C VAL A 71 1.45 -0.28 -0.16
N MET A 72 0.94 0.24 -1.29
CA MET A 72 1.63 1.29 -2.06
C MET A 72 1.69 2.58 -1.24
N ALA A 73 0.57 3.00 -0.64
CA ALA A 73 0.54 4.20 0.20
C ALA A 73 1.46 4.08 1.42
N ILE A 74 1.44 2.91 2.09
CA ILE A 74 2.32 2.59 3.22
C ILE A 74 3.79 2.65 2.81
N LEU A 75 4.18 2.04 1.69
CA LEU A 75 5.55 2.08 1.19
C LEU A 75 6.01 3.51 0.91
N CYS A 76 5.12 4.35 0.37
CA CYS A 76 5.44 5.74 0.07
C CYS A 76 5.56 6.61 1.34
N LEU A 77 4.88 6.26 2.43
CA LEU A 77 4.94 7.02 3.69
C LEU A 77 5.93 6.46 4.71
N ALA A 78 6.45 5.25 4.51
CA ALA A 78 7.38 4.62 5.43
C ALA A 78 8.73 5.36 5.45
N SER A 79 9.28 5.57 6.65
CA SER A 79 10.59 6.20 6.85
C SER A 79 11.73 5.24 7.17
N SER A 80 11.43 3.95 7.37
CA SER A 80 12.39 2.88 7.67
C SER A 80 11.73 1.51 7.51
N PRO A 81 12.50 0.40 7.46
CA PRO A 81 11.95 -0.95 7.50
C PRO A 81 11.07 -1.23 8.73
N ALA A 82 11.44 -0.67 9.90
CA ALA A 82 10.66 -0.82 11.12
C ALA A 82 9.32 -0.06 11.05
N ASP A 83 9.34 1.17 10.52
CA ASP A 83 8.11 1.96 10.30
C ASP A 83 7.21 1.29 9.24
N LEU A 84 7.80 0.76 8.15
CA LEU A 84 7.09 -0.02 7.16
C LEU A 84 6.31 -1.16 7.82
N ARG A 85 6.97 -1.97 8.67
CA ARG A 85 6.31 -3.09 9.34
C ARG A 85 5.21 -2.63 10.31
N SER A 86 5.46 -1.60 11.11
CA SER A 86 4.45 -1.05 12.03
C SER A 86 3.20 -0.52 11.30
N ARG A 87 3.37 0.01 10.08
CA ARG A 87 2.24 0.41 9.23
C ARG A 87 1.49 -0.79 8.66
N LEU A 88 2.22 -1.80 8.18
CA LEU A 88 1.63 -3.05 7.69
C LEU A 88 0.81 -3.76 8.79
N ASP A 89 1.28 -3.75 10.04
CA ASP A 89 0.57 -4.34 11.19
C ASP A 89 -0.81 -3.72 11.42
N ARG A 90 -0.99 -2.44 11.09
CA ARG A 90 -2.21 -1.66 11.34
C ARG A 90 -3.22 -1.69 10.19
N ILE A 91 -2.92 -2.39 9.10
CA ILE A 91 -3.86 -2.54 7.97
C ILE A 91 -5.14 -3.20 8.48
N LEU A 92 -6.28 -2.59 8.19
CA LEU A 92 -7.60 -3.19 8.42
C LEU A 92 -7.88 -4.24 7.34
N VAL A 93 -8.11 -5.48 7.77
CA VAL A 93 -8.45 -6.59 6.88
C VAL A 93 -9.95 -6.69 6.65
N GLY A 94 -10.73 -6.45 7.69
CA GLY A 94 -12.18 -6.62 7.69
C GLY A 94 -12.73 -6.61 9.10
N TYR A 95 -13.89 -7.22 9.30
CA TYR A 95 -14.57 -7.25 10.60
C TYR A 95 -14.93 -8.67 11.02
N SER A 96 -14.92 -8.90 12.33
CA SER A 96 -15.34 -10.16 12.91
C SER A 96 -16.86 -10.34 12.83
N LEU A 97 -17.35 -11.55 13.15
CA LEU A 97 -18.78 -11.84 13.30
C LEU A 97 -19.46 -10.92 14.34
N LYS A 98 -18.70 -10.44 15.33
CA LYS A 98 -19.15 -9.49 16.35
C LYS A 98 -19.02 -8.02 15.93
N GLY A 99 -18.46 -7.74 14.75
CA GLY A 99 -18.23 -6.38 14.24
C GLY A 99 -16.95 -5.73 14.74
N GLU A 100 -16.04 -6.48 15.37
CA GLU A 100 -14.74 -5.96 15.81
C GLU A 100 -13.77 -5.88 14.62
N PRO A 101 -12.93 -4.83 14.52
CA PRO A 101 -11.95 -4.72 13.44
C PRO A 101 -10.90 -5.83 13.57
N VAL A 102 -10.55 -6.45 12.44
CA VAL A 102 -9.46 -7.43 12.35
C VAL A 102 -8.32 -6.79 11.57
N LEU A 103 -7.13 -6.74 12.17
CA LEU A 103 -5.93 -6.13 11.60
C LEU A 103 -5.00 -7.18 10.97
N ALA A 104 -4.12 -6.74 10.08
CA ALA A 104 -3.16 -7.61 9.43
C ALA A 104 -2.15 -8.25 10.41
N SER A 105 -1.87 -7.61 11.55
CA SER A 105 -1.06 -8.20 12.62
C SER A 105 -1.67 -9.50 13.16
N GLU A 106 -3.00 -9.61 13.19
CA GLU A 106 -3.72 -10.81 13.67
C GLU A 106 -3.68 -11.95 12.65
N ILE A 107 -3.50 -11.64 11.36
CA ILE A 107 -3.24 -12.62 10.30
C ILE A 107 -1.81 -13.20 10.41
N GLY A 108 -0.90 -12.51 11.10
CA GLY A 108 0.43 -13.05 11.44
C GLY A 108 1.41 -13.16 10.27
N VAL A 109 1.19 -12.43 9.17
CA VAL A 109 2.07 -12.49 7.96
C VAL A 109 2.81 -11.19 7.66
N THR A 110 2.70 -10.17 8.53
CA THR A 110 3.27 -8.83 8.27
C THR A 110 4.80 -8.82 8.17
N GLY A 111 5.47 -9.76 8.85
CA GLY A 111 6.90 -9.99 8.66
C GLY A 111 7.25 -10.47 7.25
N SER A 112 6.45 -11.38 6.69
CA SER A 112 6.60 -11.85 5.31
C SER A 112 6.28 -10.75 4.30
N LEU A 113 5.28 -9.91 4.57
CA LEU A 113 4.99 -8.73 3.77
C LEU A 113 6.19 -7.78 3.73
N ALA A 114 6.77 -7.46 4.90
CA ALA A 114 7.95 -6.61 5.00
C ALA A 114 9.16 -7.23 4.28
N ALA A 115 9.36 -8.55 4.38
CA ALA A 115 10.44 -9.25 3.67
C ALA A 115 10.31 -9.13 2.14
N ILE A 116 9.10 -9.30 1.60
CA ILE A 116 8.83 -9.11 0.15
C ILE A 116 9.12 -7.66 -0.29
N LEU A 117 8.88 -6.69 0.59
CA LEU A 117 9.04 -5.27 0.31
C LEU A 117 10.45 -4.74 0.64
N ASN A 118 11.35 -5.57 1.15
CA ASN A 118 12.63 -5.12 1.70
C ASN A 118 13.48 -4.36 0.67
N GLU A 119 13.69 -4.93 -0.51
CA GLU A 119 14.40 -4.25 -1.61
C GLU A 119 13.53 -3.18 -2.27
N ALA A 120 12.22 -3.42 -2.34
CA ALA A 120 11.26 -2.47 -2.92
C ALA A 120 11.15 -1.16 -2.11
N LEU A 121 11.69 -1.10 -0.89
CA LEU A 121 11.74 0.11 -0.06
C LEU A 121 12.89 1.05 -0.47
N LEU A 122 13.87 0.55 -1.24
CA LEU A 122 15.05 1.31 -1.66
C LEU A 122 14.73 2.20 -2.88
N PRO A 123 14.95 3.53 -2.81
CA PRO A 123 14.74 4.42 -3.95
C PRO A 123 15.59 4.05 -5.19
N ASN A 124 14.97 4.05 -6.37
CA ASN A 124 15.67 3.77 -7.62
C ASN A 124 16.30 5.04 -8.19
N LEU A 125 17.62 5.03 -8.37
CA LEU A 125 18.36 6.13 -9.00
C LEU A 125 18.38 5.95 -10.53
N VAL A 126 18.00 6.99 -11.24
CA VAL A 126 18.10 7.14 -12.69
C VAL A 126 18.65 8.52 -13.04
N GLN A 127 18.67 8.89 -14.31
CA GLN A 127 19.09 10.22 -14.76
C GLN A 127 18.12 10.78 -15.81
N THR A 128 18.06 12.11 -15.91
CA THR A 128 17.38 12.82 -17.00
C THR A 128 18.19 12.75 -18.30
N THR A 129 17.65 13.30 -19.40
CA THR A 129 18.36 13.43 -20.68
C THR A 129 19.65 14.24 -20.59
N ASP A 130 19.72 15.17 -19.64
CA ASP A 130 20.88 16.03 -19.39
C ASP A 130 21.72 15.53 -18.19
N SER A 131 21.62 14.23 -17.88
CA SER A 131 22.37 13.56 -16.82
C SER A 131 22.16 14.10 -15.40
N THR A 132 21.03 14.79 -15.16
CA THR A 132 20.65 15.18 -13.79
C THR A 132 20.16 13.94 -13.03
N PRO A 133 20.68 13.66 -11.82
CA PRO A 133 20.22 12.54 -11.00
C PRO A 133 18.73 12.67 -10.65
N ALA A 134 17.97 11.57 -10.76
CA ALA A 134 16.55 11.54 -10.41
C ALA A 134 16.20 10.25 -9.68
N PHE A 135 15.37 10.35 -8.63
CA PHE A 135 14.80 9.19 -7.95
C PHE A 135 13.38 8.91 -8.45
N VAL A 136 13.11 7.67 -8.87
CA VAL A 136 11.77 7.20 -9.24
C VAL A 136 11.35 6.11 -8.26
N HIS A 137 10.46 6.45 -7.32
CA HIS A 137 10.11 5.55 -6.23
C HIS A 137 8.72 5.81 -5.64
N GLY A 138 7.88 4.78 -5.65
CA GLY A 138 6.48 4.87 -5.25
C GLY A 138 5.57 5.45 -6.33
N GLY A 139 4.27 5.23 -6.19
CA GLY A 139 3.27 5.71 -7.14
C GLY A 139 1.84 5.42 -6.64
N PRO A 140 1.42 5.99 -5.50
CA PRO A 140 0.08 5.84 -4.98
C PRO A 140 -0.88 6.74 -5.74
N PHE A 141 -2.16 6.35 -5.79
CA PHE A 141 -3.21 7.22 -6.30
C PHE A 141 -3.32 8.53 -5.51
N ALA A 142 -3.75 9.60 -6.20
CA ALA A 142 -3.93 10.93 -5.61
C ALA A 142 -5.38 11.22 -5.18
N ASN A 143 -6.33 10.31 -5.47
CA ASN A 143 -7.72 10.42 -5.01
C ASN A 143 -7.93 9.67 -3.69
N ILE A 144 -7.70 8.36 -3.66
CA ILE A 144 -7.87 7.48 -2.48
C ILE A 144 -6.63 7.43 -1.58
N ALA A 145 -5.52 8.01 -2.01
CA ALA A 145 -4.29 8.18 -1.24
C ALA A 145 -3.68 9.57 -1.54
N HIS A 146 -2.44 9.78 -1.11
CA HIS A 146 -1.76 11.08 -1.15
C HIS A 146 -1.07 11.48 -2.46
N GLY A 147 -0.97 10.62 -3.47
CA GLY A 147 -0.47 11.03 -4.79
C GLY A 147 0.99 11.48 -4.88
N CYS A 148 1.86 11.09 -3.94
CA CYS A 148 3.25 11.53 -3.88
C CYS A 148 4.22 10.36 -4.06
N ASN A 149 5.43 10.64 -4.55
CA ASN A 149 6.55 9.69 -4.46
C ASN A 149 6.94 9.45 -2.98
N SER A 150 7.76 8.44 -2.73
CA SER A 150 8.09 8.03 -1.36
C SER A 150 8.81 9.10 -0.52
N VAL A 151 8.58 9.08 0.79
CA VAL A 151 9.31 9.86 1.80
C VAL A 151 10.81 9.57 1.74
N LEU A 152 11.21 8.31 1.61
CA LEU A 152 12.62 7.93 1.54
C LEU A 152 13.35 8.57 0.35
N ALA A 153 12.74 8.55 -0.83
CA ALA A 153 13.32 9.19 -2.02
C ALA A 153 13.45 10.71 -1.84
N THR A 154 12.44 11.38 -1.30
CA THR A 154 12.50 12.83 -1.03
C THR A 154 13.57 13.17 0.01
N ARG A 155 13.69 12.40 1.09
CA ARG A 155 14.73 12.62 2.11
C ARG A 155 16.13 12.34 1.57
N MET A 156 16.28 11.32 0.73
CA MET A 156 17.56 10.99 0.11
C MET A 156 17.99 12.09 -0.87
N ALA A 157 17.06 12.64 -1.67
CA ALA A 157 17.35 13.80 -2.51
C ALA A 157 17.82 14.99 -1.67
N LEU A 158 17.07 15.37 -0.62
CA LEU A 158 17.44 16.48 0.28
C LEU A 158 18.80 16.30 0.97
N ALA A 159 19.24 15.06 1.20
CA ALA A 159 20.53 14.77 1.81
C ALA A 159 21.70 14.79 0.81
N MET A 160 21.43 14.67 -0.49
CA MET A 160 22.45 14.47 -1.54
C MET A 160 22.55 15.65 -2.52
N SER A 161 21.68 16.64 -2.42
CA SER A 161 21.67 17.81 -3.30
C SER A 161 21.30 19.09 -2.54
N ASP A 162 21.71 20.24 -3.08
CA ASP A 162 21.33 21.56 -2.55
C ASP A 162 19.82 21.83 -2.71
N TYR A 163 19.22 21.26 -3.76
CA TYR A 163 17.79 21.36 -4.06
C TYR A 163 17.21 19.99 -4.40
N ALA A 164 16.04 19.68 -3.84
CA ALA A 164 15.24 18.52 -4.22
C ALA A 164 13.91 18.99 -4.81
N VAL A 165 13.71 18.74 -6.11
CA VAL A 165 12.44 19.00 -6.80
C VAL A 165 11.58 17.74 -6.75
N THR A 166 10.32 17.89 -6.38
CA THR A 166 9.36 16.79 -6.28
C THR A 166 7.97 17.29 -6.69
N GLU A 167 7.04 16.37 -6.87
CA GLU A 167 5.70 16.65 -7.38
C GLU A 167 4.63 15.85 -6.61
N ALA A 168 3.38 16.26 -6.76
CA ALA A 168 2.21 15.55 -6.28
C ALA A 168 1.16 15.48 -7.41
N GLY A 169 0.47 14.36 -7.52
CA GLY A 169 -0.50 14.12 -8.59
C GLY A 169 -1.78 14.96 -8.44
N PHE A 170 -2.44 15.24 -9.58
CA PHE A 170 -3.56 16.19 -9.71
C PHE A 170 -3.17 17.65 -9.39
N ALA A 171 -4.17 18.52 -9.28
CA ALA A 171 -3.98 19.94 -9.01
C ALA A 171 -3.70 20.21 -7.52
N PHE A 172 -3.40 21.47 -7.20
CA PHE A 172 -3.00 21.88 -5.84
C PHE A 172 -4.06 21.59 -4.77
N ASP A 173 -5.34 21.61 -5.16
CA ASP A 173 -6.50 21.31 -4.31
C ASP A 173 -6.58 19.84 -3.85
N LEU A 174 -5.88 18.93 -4.54
CA LEU A 174 -5.77 17.52 -4.16
C LEU A 174 -4.33 17.12 -3.84
N GLY A 175 -3.44 17.18 -4.84
CA GLY A 175 -2.06 16.76 -4.69
C GLY A 175 -1.28 17.68 -3.76
N GLY A 176 -1.43 18.98 -3.94
CA GLY A 176 -0.79 20.00 -3.09
C GLY A 176 -1.22 19.84 -1.64
N GLU A 177 -2.52 19.92 -1.36
CA GLU A 177 -3.09 19.72 -0.01
C GLU A 177 -2.56 18.45 0.66
N LYS A 178 -2.66 17.28 0.00
CA LYS A 178 -2.19 16.01 0.57
C LYS A 178 -0.68 15.96 0.74
N PHE A 179 0.10 16.62 -0.11
CA PHE A 179 1.54 16.73 0.05
C PHE A 179 1.87 17.49 1.34
N PHE A 180 1.20 18.61 1.64
CA PHE A 180 1.42 19.39 2.86
C PHE A 180 0.84 18.69 4.10
N ASP A 181 -0.43 18.31 4.06
CA ASP A 181 -1.16 17.87 5.26
C ASP A 181 -0.94 16.40 5.62
N LEU A 182 -0.50 15.57 4.68
CA LEU A 182 -0.14 14.17 4.93
C LEU A 182 1.37 13.93 4.84
N LYS A 183 1.99 14.14 3.67
CA LYS A 183 3.40 13.77 3.47
C LYS A 183 4.33 14.64 4.32
N CYS A 184 4.25 15.97 4.22
CA CYS A 184 5.11 16.87 4.97
C CYS A 184 4.90 16.73 6.48
N ARG A 185 3.65 16.69 6.93
CA ARG A 185 3.31 16.46 8.34
C ARG A 185 3.87 15.14 8.89
N SER A 186 3.73 14.05 8.15
CA SER A 186 4.19 12.73 8.61
C SER A 186 5.72 12.57 8.55
N ALA A 187 6.39 13.24 7.61
CA ALA A 187 7.82 13.10 7.37
C ALA A 187 8.68 14.25 7.91
N GLY A 188 8.07 15.30 8.48
CA GLY A 188 8.76 16.50 8.95
C GLY A 188 9.42 17.30 7.83
N LEU A 189 8.82 17.34 6.64
CA LEU A 189 9.34 18.10 5.50
C LEU A 189 8.81 19.54 5.53
N ASN A 190 9.63 20.50 5.11
CA ASN A 190 9.27 21.91 5.02
C ASN A 190 9.63 22.46 3.62
N PRO A 191 8.67 22.54 2.69
CA PRO A 191 8.93 23.01 1.33
C PRO A 191 9.37 24.48 1.28
N ALA A 192 10.46 24.78 0.56
CA ALA A 192 11.00 26.13 0.46
C ALA A 192 10.30 26.99 -0.62
N ALA A 193 9.74 26.36 -1.65
CA ALA A 193 9.05 27.01 -2.75
C ALA A 193 8.01 26.07 -3.37
N ILE A 194 7.04 26.65 -4.08
CA ILE A 194 5.99 25.95 -4.84
C ILE A 194 5.96 26.53 -6.25
N VAL A 195 5.86 25.66 -7.25
CA VAL A 195 5.62 26.04 -8.65
C VAL A 195 4.24 25.51 -9.04
N LEU A 196 3.38 26.38 -9.56
CA LEU A 196 1.99 26.08 -9.97
C LEU A 196 1.81 26.26 -11.48
#